data_AF-A0AAV4A257-F1
#
_entry.id   AF-A0AAV4A257-F1
#
_cell.length_a   1.000
_cell.length_b   1.000
_cell.length_c   1.000
_cell.angle_alpha   90.00
_cell.angle_beta   90.00
_cell.angle_gamma   90.00
#
_symmetry.space_group_name_H-M   'P 1'
#
loop_
_entity.id
_entity.type
_entity.pdbx_description
1 polymer ?
#
loop_
_entity_poly.entity_id
_entity_poly.type
_entity_poly.pdbx_seq_one_letter_code
_entity_poly.pdbx_strand_id
1 'polypeptide(L)'
;MSKEQLKEEHIRLSSRHKQLEAEWEQVTAIFQKLSQTYEESKGSFSTGRYGQLKDMIKGATSDDNLQRIRCAIQGPTSSSGGVSSLLNKAKELSSAGEAQAQTAEAKAPAKSGKMSSFMKKLKNVTGFSDEPIRDEDVMSESELKRDNDRKKRIIQRLVTQFSKAQAILEKLKEDYEASKSRAPPKRYQELKDMIKATVAEKL
;
A
#
# COMPACT_ATOMS: atom_id res chain seq x y z
N MET A 1 -28.92 -0.49 -5.85
CA MET A 1 -27.97 -1.17 -4.95
C MET A 1 -28.74 -1.65 -3.74
N SER A 2 -28.50 -2.88 -3.29
CA SER A 2 -29.06 -3.36 -2.01
C SER A 2 -28.26 -2.81 -0.83
N LYS A 3 -28.81 -2.89 0.39
CA LYS A 3 -28.10 -2.52 1.63
C LYS A 3 -26.80 -3.31 1.79
N GLU A 4 -26.82 -4.60 1.46
CA GLU A 4 -25.63 -5.46 1.54
C GLU A 4 -24.55 -5.01 0.56
N GLN A 5 -24.92 -4.64 -0.67
CA GLN A 5 -23.98 -4.08 -1.65
C GLN A 5 -23.38 -2.76 -1.17
N LEU A 6 -24.19 -1.91 -0.53
CA LEU A 6 -23.73 -0.65 0.06
C LEU A 6 -22.75 -0.86 1.21
N LYS A 7 -23.01 -1.84 2.08
CA LYS A 7 -22.10 -2.24 3.16
C LYS A 7 -20.78 -2.76 2.61
N GLU A 8 -20.82 -3.68 1.64
CA GLU A 8 -19.59 -4.23 1.07
C GLU A 8 -18.75 -3.16 0.38
N GLU A 9 -19.40 -2.25 -0.35
CA GLU A 9 -18.72 -1.08 -0.91
C GLU A 9 -18.12 -0.19 0.19
N HIS A 10 -18.85 0.06 1.28
CA HIS A 10 -18.37 0.85 2.41
C HIS A 10 -17.12 0.24 3.05
N ILE A 11 -17.12 -1.06 3.27
CA ILE A 11 -15.99 -1.80 3.83
C ILE A 11 -14.79 -1.69 2.89
N ARG A 12 -15.00 -1.93 1.59
CA ARG A 12 -13.94 -1.83 0.58
C ARG A 12 -13.35 -0.42 0.52
N LEU A 13 -14.19 0.61 0.47
CA LEU A 13 -13.76 2.01 0.43
C LEU A 13 -13.04 2.43 1.71
N SER A 14 -13.51 1.98 2.87
CA SER A 14 -12.87 2.27 4.16
C SER A 14 -11.48 1.65 4.25
N SER A 15 -11.33 0.39 3.83
CA SER A 15 -10.03 -0.28 3.77
C SER A 15 -9.10 0.40 2.77
N ARG A 16 -9.59 0.76 1.58
CA ARG A 16 -8.78 1.47 0.58
C ARG A 16 -8.36 2.85 1.06
N HIS A 17 -9.25 3.58 1.72
CA HIS A 17 -8.95 4.89 2.28
C HIS A 17 -7.82 4.80 3.31
N LYS A 18 -7.94 3.91 4.31
CA LYS A 18 -6.90 3.69 5.32
C LYS A 18 -5.55 3.30 4.70
N GLN A 19 -5.58 2.43 3.70
CA GLN A 19 -4.37 2.05 2.97
C GLN A 19 -3.73 3.26 2.28
N LEU A 20 -4.52 4.07 1.57
CA LEU A 20 -4.00 5.25 0.89
C LEU A 20 -3.47 6.31 1.86
N GLU A 21 -4.09 6.49 3.02
CA GLU A 21 -3.56 7.40 4.06
C GLU A 21 -2.19 6.95 4.55
N ALA A 22 -2.02 5.66 4.85
CA ALA A 22 -0.74 5.10 5.29
C ALA A 22 0.35 5.20 4.21
N GLU A 23 0.00 4.91 2.95
CA GLU A 23 0.92 5.07 1.82
C GLU A 23 1.26 6.55 1.58
N TRP A 24 0.32 7.46 1.82
CA TRP A 24 0.52 8.90 1.62
C TRP A 24 1.47 9.48 2.67
N GLU A 25 1.39 8.99 3.90
CA GLU A 25 2.35 9.33 4.95
C GLU A 25 3.77 8.93 4.55
N GLN A 26 3.95 7.74 3.99
CA GLN A 26 5.25 7.28 3.49
C GLN A 26 5.77 8.13 2.34
N VAL A 27 4.91 8.52 1.39
CA VAL A 27 5.29 9.43 0.30
C VAL A 27 5.71 10.78 0.86
N THR A 28 4.93 11.35 1.77
CA THR A 28 5.25 12.64 2.41
C THR A 28 6.59 12.56 3.14
N ALA A 29 6.89 11.44 3.80
CA ALA A 29 8.17 11.21 4.46
C ALA A 29 9.37 11.25 3.50
N ILE A 30 9.21 10.82 2.23
CA ILE A 30 10.27 10.94 1.21
C ILE A 30 10.62 12.41 0.97
N PHE A 31 9.61 13.26 0.78
CA PHE A 31 9.81 14.69 0.53
C PHE A 31 10.34 15.43 1.76
N GLN A 32 9.84 15.08 2.95
CA GLN A 32 10.38 15.60 4.20
C GLN A 32 11.85 15.22 4.39
N LYS A 33 12.21 13.97 4.12
CA LYS A 33 13.61 13.51 4.18
C LYS A 33 14.48 14.24 3.16
N LEU A 34 14.01 14.45 1.94
CA LEU A 34 14.72 15.27 0.95
C LEU A 34 14.97 16.68 1.48
N SER A 35 13.96 17.34 2.05
CA SER A 35 14.10 18.68 2.63
C SER A 35 15.08 18.71 3.81
N GLN A 36 14.92 17.79 4.75
CA GLN A 36 15.74 17.74 5.96
C GLN A 36 17.21 17.47 5.63
N THR A 37 17.49 16.42 4.85
CA THR A 37 18.87 16.08 4.47
C THR A 37 19.48 17.17 3.58
N TYR A 38 18.68 17.91 2.81
CA TYR A 38 19.17 19.05 2.05
C TYR A 38 19.68 20.17 2.97
N GLU A 39 18.90 20.52 3.99
CA GLU A 39 19.27 21.54 4.98
C GLU A 39 20.51 21.11 5.77
N GLU A 40 20.56 19.86 6.24
CA GLU A 40 21.72 19.29 6.94
C GLU A 40 22.98 19.28 6.06
N SER A 41 22.82 19.02 4.75
CA SER A 41 23.95 19.05 3.80
C SER A 41 24.57 20.44 3.65
N LYS A 42 23.88 21.53 4.07
CA LYS A 42 24.43 22.89 3.93
C LYS A 42 25.71 23.10 4.74
N GLY A 43 25.87 22.38 5.85
CA GLY A 43 27.06 22.44 6.70
C GLY A 43 28.21 21.50 6.28
N SER A 44 28.02 20.62 5.29
CA SER A 44 29.05 19.64 4.90
C SER A 44 30.05 20.19 3.87
N PHE A 45 31.30 19.73 3.94
CA PHE A 45 32.36 20.08 2.98
C PHE A 45 32.01 19.64 1.55
N SER A 46 32.42 20.42 0.55
CA SER A 46 31.88 20.39 -0.82
C SER A 46 31.93 19.03 -1.52
N THR A 47 33.01 18.25 -1.34
CA THR A 47 33.16 16.91 -1.94
C THR A 47 32.25 15.87 -1.31
N GLY A 48 32.08 15.88 0.02
CA GLY A 48 31.13 15.01 0.71
C GLY A 48 29.68 15.36 0.35
N ARG A 49 29.41 16.66 0.17
CA ARG A 49 28.09 17.17 -0.18
C ARG A 49 27.59 16.69 -1.54
N TYR A 50 28.45 16.60 -2.55
CA TYR A 50 28.05 16.09 -3.87
C TYR A 50 27.54 14.64 -3.79
N GLY A 51 28.21 13.78 -3.02
CA GLY A 51 27.77 12.42 -2.76
C GLY A 51 26.40 12.37 -2.09
N GLN A 52 26.21 13.18 -1.04
CA GLN A 52 24.94 13.29 -0.31
C GLN A 52 23.77 13.68 -1.23
N LEU A 53 23.93 14.73 -2.05
CA LEU A 53 22.86 15.17 -2.96
C LEU A 53 22.46 14.07 -3.96
N LYS A 54 23.44 13.35 -4.49
CA LYS A 54 23.22 12.23 -5.41
C LYS A 54 22.46 11.10 -4.71
N ASP A 55 22.87 10.72 -3.51
CA ASP A 55 22.28 9.61 -2.77
C ASP A 55 20.87 9.95 -2.29
N MET A 56 20.61 11.22 -1.93
CA MET A 56 19.27 11.74 -1.67
C MET A 56 18.34 11.59 -2.86
N ILE A 57 18.77 12.04 -4.05
CA ILE A 57 17.95 11.94 -5.27
C ILE A 57 17.68 10.48 -5.60
N LYS A 58 18.71 9.64 -5.65
CA LYS A 58 18.56 8.20 -5.91
C LYS A 58 17.64 7.50 -4.91
N GLY A 59 17.76 7.85 -3.63
CA GLY A 59 16.93 7.28 -2.57
C GLY A 59 15.47 7.71 -2.70
N ALA A 60 15.21 8.95 -3.07
CA ALA A 60 13.86 9.46 -3.28
C ALA A 60 13.22 8.87 -4.55
N THR A 61 13.98 8.77 -5.64
CA THR A 61 13.52 8.27 -6.94
C THR A 61 13.83 6.78 -7.15
N SER A 62 13.93 6.00 -6.07
CA SER A 62 14.12 4.56 -6.18
C SER A 62 12.93 3.94 -6.90
N ASP A 63 13.18 2.84 -7.63
CA ASP A 63 12.10 2.15 -8.35
C ASP A 63 11.02 1.64 -7.39
N ASP A 64 11.40 1.26 -6.16
CA ASP A 64 10.47 0.88 -5.10
C ASP A 64 9.51 2.02 -4.73
N ASN A 65 10.02 3.24 -4.54
CA ASN A 65 9.19 4.40 -4.19
C ASN A 65 8.24 4.76 -5.34
N LEU A 66 8.75 4.82 -6.57
CA LEU A 66 7.94 5.13 -7.74
C LEU A 66 6.88 4.06 -7.99
N GLN A 67 7.23 2.78 -7.84
CA GLN A 67 6.29 1.69 -8.01
C GLN A 67 5.22 1.69 -6.90
N ARG A 68 5.59 1.98 -5.66
CA ARG A 68 4.64 2.16 -4.55
C ARG A 68 3.60 3.25 -4.87
N ILE A 69 4.05 4.40 -5.36
CA ILE A 69 3.15 5.50 -5.75
C ILE A 69 2.24 5.08 -6.91
N ARG A 70 2.77 4.37 -7.93
CA ARG A 70 1.96 3.85 -9.04
C ARG A 70 0.88 2.88 -8.56
N CYS A 71 1.22 1.95 -7.66
CA CYS A 71 0.26 1.03 -7.05
C CYS A 71 -0.82 1.77 -6.22
N ALA A 72 -0.45 2.86 -5.54
CA ALA A 72 -1.39 3.72 -4.83
C ALA A 72 -2.37 4.44 -5.79
N ILE A 73 -1.94 4.81 -6.99
CA ILE A 73 -2.80 5.46 -7.99
C ILE A 73 -3.75 4.44 -8.65
N GLN A 74 -3.22 3.30 -9.08
CA GLN A 74 -3.96 2.33 -9.89
C GLN A 74 -5.00 1.54 -9.09
N GLY A 75 -4.91 1.52 -7.75
CA GLY A 75 -5.74 0.65 -6.94
C GLY A 75 -5.17 -0.78 -6.87
N PRO A 76 -5.76 -1.65 -6.05
CA PRO A 76 -5.54 -3.08 -6.23
C PRO A 76 -6.01 -3.42 -7.66
N THR A 77 -5.05 -3.68 -8.55
CA THR A 77 -5.36 -4.20 -9.87
C THR A 77 -6.11 -5.51 -9.66
N SER A 78 -7.30 -5.65 -10.25
CA SER A 78 -7.98 -6.94 -10.41
C SER A 78 -7.21 -7.88 -11.35
N SER A 79 -5.87 -7.80 -11.39
CA SER A 79 -5.00 -8.82 -11.95
C SER A 79 -5.02 -10.01 -11.00
N SER A 80 -6.04 -10.85 -11.13
CA SER A 80 -6.08 -12.32 -10.94
C SER A 80 -4.84 -13.03 -10.35
N GLY A 81 -4.32 -12.61 -9.20
CA GLY A 81 -3.06 -13.17 -8.67
C GLY A 81 -2.98 -13.27 -7.15
N GLY A 82 -3.66 -12.41 -6.38
CA GLY A 82 -3.45 -12.33 -4.93
C GLY A 82 -3.92 -13.56 -4.13
N VAL A 83 -5.07 -14.13 -4.50
CA VAL A 83 -5.59 -15.35 -3.84
C VAL A 83 -5.25 -16.61 -4.62
N SER A 84 -5.19 -16.56 -5.96
CA SER A 84 -4.78 -17.70 -6.78
C SER A 84 -3.31 -18.05 -6.63
N SER A 85 -2.41 -17.09 -6.37
CA SER A 85 -1.00 -17.38 -6.11
C SER A 85 -0.79 -18.01 -4.73
N LEU A 86 -1.56 -17.59 -3.71
CA LEU A 86 -1.54 -18.22 -2.39
C LEU A 86 -2.19 -19.61 -2.42
N LEU A 87 -3.29 -19.79 -3.16
CA LEU A 87 -3.91 -21.10 -3.40
C LEU A 87 -3.04 -22.02 -4.25
N ASN A 88 -2.34 -21.51 -5.26
CA ASN A 88 -1.41 -22.30 -6.06
C ASN A 88 -0.16 -22.68 -5.25
N LYS A 89 0.36 -21.79 -4.40
CA LYS A 89 1.42 -22.14 -3.44
C LYS A 89 0.96 -23.15 -2.40
N ALA A 90 -0.26 -23.02 -1.88
CA ALA A 90 -0.83 -24.02 -0.96
C ALA A 90 -1.09 -25.36 -1.65
N LYS A 91 -1.50 -25.34 -2.92
CA LYS A 91 -1.72 -26.54 -3.75
C LYS A 91 -0.40 -27.22 -4.11
N GLU A 92 0.66 -26.47 -4.42
CA GLU A 92 2.01 -27.01 -4.62
C GLU A 92 2.59 -27.61 -3.34
N LEU A 93 2.40 -26.96 -2.18
CA LEU A 93 2.79 -27.50 -0.88
C LEU A 93 1.98 -28.75 -0.48
N SER A 94 0.72 -28.82 -0.89
CA SER A 94 -0.13 -29.99 -0.64
C SER A 94 0.16 -31.14 -1.63
N SER A 95 0.55 -30.85 -2.87
CA SER A 95 0.94 -31.87 -3.86
C SER A 95 2.38 -32.36 -3.70
N ALA A 96 3.24 -31.61 -3.01
CA ALA A 96 4.59 -32.05 -2.65
C ALA A 96 4.61 -33.01 -1.44
N GLY A 97 3.47 -33.23 -0.78
CA GLY A 97 3.34 -34.14 0.37
C GLY A 97 2.92 -35.58 0.04
N GLU A 98 2.58 -35.89 -1.21
CA GLU A 98 2.02 -37.21 -1.58
C GLU A 98 3.03 -38.21 -2.16
N ALA A 99 4.31 -37.84 -2.23
CA ALA A 99 5.38 -38.71 -2.76
C ALA A 99 6.36 -39.21 -1.69
N GLN A 100 5.91 -39.49 -0.46
CA GLN A 100 6.62 -40.38 0.47
C GLN A 100 5.75 -40.69 1.70
N ALA A 101 5.14 -41.88 1.70
CA ALA A 101 4.97 -42.76 2.86
C ALA A 101 3.83 -43.77 2.62
N GLN A 102 4.13 -44.82 1.86
CA GLN A 102 3.54 -46.13 2.16
C GLN A 102 4.45 -46.78 3.20
N THR A 103 3.99 -46.94 4.44
CA THR A 103 4.04 -48.19 5.24
C THR A 103 3.56 -47.96 6.67
N ALA A 104 2.88 -48.99 7.20
CA ALA A 104 2.56 -49.31 8.60
C ALA A 104 1.23 -48.82 9.21
N GLU A 105 0.44 -49.83 9.60
CA GLU A 105 -0.86 -49.87 10.26
C GLU A 105 -0.85 -49.36 11.72
N ALA A 106 -1.99 -48.82 12.17
CA ALA A 106 -2.86 -49.40 13.24
C ALA A 106 -3.53 -48.37 14.18
N LYS A 107 -4.88 -48.46 14.26
CA LYS A 107 -5.80 -48.18 15.40
C LYS A 107 -5.88 -46.77 16.04
N ALA A 108 -7.01 -46.08 15.80
CA ALA A 108 -8.15 -45.90 16.72
C ALA A 108 -8.98 -44.62 16.39
N PRO A 109 -10.33 -44.64 16.41
CA PRO A 109 -11.14 -43.50 15.96
C PRO A 109 -11.59 -42.60 17.14
N ALA A 110 -11.12 -41.36 17.18
CA ALA A 110 -11.68 -40.32 18.05
C ALA A 110 -12.85 -39.60 17.34
N LYS A 111 -14.08 -40.08 17.59
CA LYS A 111 -15.32 -39.36 17.22
C LYS A 111 -15.59 -38.25 18.25
N SER A 112 -15.19 -37.02 17.96
CA SER A 112 -15.67 -35.83 18.70
C SER A 112 -15.77 -34.57 17.82
N GLY A 113 -16.26 -34.71 16.57
CA GLY A 113 -16.35 -33.59 15.62
C GLY A 113 -17.73 -32.95 15.40
N LYS A 114 -18.83 -33.57 15.86
CA LYS A 114 -20.19 -33.13 15.47
C LYS A 114 -20.85 -32.12 16.42
N MET A 115 -20.45 -32.01 17.68
CA MET A 115 -21.10 -31.07 18.61
C MET A 115 -20.70 -29.59 18.39
N SER A 116 -19.49 -29.33 17.87
CA SER A 116 -19.01 -27.95 17.62
C SER A 116 -19.83 -27.22 16.54
N SER A 117 -20.18 -27.92 15.46
CA SER A 117 -21.01 -27.34 14.39
C SER A 117 -22.48 -27.15 14.79
N PHE A 118 -23.00 -27.98 15.70
CA PHE A 118 -24.36 -27.79 16.23
C PHE A 118 -24.43 -26.65 17.26
N MET A 119 -23.41 -26.47 18.11
CA MET A 119 -23.32 -25.30 18.99
C MET A 119 -23.15 -24.00 18.20
N LYS A 120 -22.35 -23.97 17.12
CA LYS A 120 -22.24 -22.79 16.23
C LYS A 120 -23.58 -22.46 15.55
N LYS A 121 -24.36 -23.46 15.14
CA LYS A 121 -25.70 -23.26 14.56
C LYS A 121 -26.74 -22.81 15.59
N LEU A 122 -26.70 -23.33 16.80
CA LEU A 122 -27.57 -22.89 17.90
C LEU A 122 -27.23 -21.46 18.34
N LYS A 123 -25.96 -21.08 18.42
CA LYS A 123 -25.52 -19.72 18.78
C LYS A 123 -25.94 -18.67 17.73
N ASN A 124 -25.96 -19.07 16.45
CA ASN A 124 -26.50 -18.23 15.36
C ASN A 124 -28.05 -18.14 15.36
N VAL A 125 -28.75 -19.10 15.96
CA VAL A 125 -30.24 -19.09 16.07
C VAL A 125 -30.72 -18.34 17.31
N THR A 126 -29.93 -18.28 18.38
CA THR A 126 -30.29 -17.59 19.64
C THR A 126 -30.04 -16.08 19.62
N GLY A 127 -29.66 -15.48 18.48
CA GLY A 127 -29.54 -14.02 18.32
C GLY A 127 -28.40 -13.35 19.09
N PHE A 128 -27.52 -14.13 19.74
CA PHE A 128 -26.31 -13.66 20.41
C PHE A 128 -25.08 -14.13 19.64
N SER A 129 -24.91 -13.62 18.41
CA SER A 129 -23.59 -13.62 17.79
C SER A 129 -22.70 -12.71 18.62
N ASP A 130 -21.68 -13.29 19.24
CA ASP A 130 -20.62 -12.61 20.02
C ASP A 130 -19.68 -11.79 19.09
N GLU A 131 -20.14 -11.47 17.89
CA GLU A 131 -19.43 -10.63 16.94
C GLU A 131 -19.77 -9.18 17.29
N PRO A 132 -18.76 -8.32 17.51
CA PRO A 132 -19.00 -6.92 17.79
C PRO A 132 -19.80 -6.32 16.62
N ILE A 133 -20.94 -5.70 16.94
CA ILE A 133 -21.77 -5.01 15.97
C ILE A 133 -20.88 -3.97 15.27
N ARG A 134 -20.72 -4.11 13.97
CA ARG A 134 -19.92 -3.17 13.19
C ARG A 134 -20.75 -1.94 12.89
N ASP A 135 -20.11 -0.78 12.80
CA ASP A 135 -20.79 0.49 12.48
C ASP A 135 -21.61 0.37 11.18
N GLU A 136 -21.11 -0.41 10.21
CA GLU A 136 -21.80 -0.69 8.96
C GLU A 136 -23.15 -1.42 9.11
N ASP A 137 -23.33 -2.18 10.18
CA ASP A 137 -24.54 -2.96 10.44
C ASP A 137 -25.69 -2.12 11.01
N VAL A 138 -25.34 -1.02 11.69
CA VAL A 138 -26.29 -0.09 12.32
C VAL A 138 -26.66 1.06 11.38
N MET A 139 -25.81 1.39 10.40
CA MET A 139 -26.10 2.44 9.42
C MET A 139 -27.32 2.13 8.53
N SER A 140 -28.10 3.18 8.26
CA SER A 140 -29.16 3.17 7.25
C SER A 140 -28.57 3.12 5.84
N GLU A 141 -29.37 2.69 4.85
CA GLU A 141 -28.95 2.72 3.44
C GLU A 141 -28.57 4.13 2.97
N SER A 142 -29.29 5.15 3.47
CA SER A 142 -29.03 6.55 3.13
C SER A 142 -27.70 7.05 3.70
N GLU A 143 -27.33 6.63 4.90
CA GLU A 143 -26.06 6.95 5.54
C GLU A 143 -24.91 6.25 4.83
N LEU A 144 -25.05 4.94 4.58
CA LEU A 144 -24.07 4.16 3.81
C LEU A 144 -23.78 4.79 2.45
N LYS A 145 -24.82 5.23 1.73
CA LYS A 145 -24.64 5.90 0.44
C LYS A 145 -23.87 7.21 0.57
N ARG A 146 -24.24 8.07 1.53
CA ARG A 146 -23.55 9.35 1.78
C ARG A 146 -22.08 9.13 2.15
N ASP A 147 -21.80 8.15 3.00
CA ASP A 147 -20.44 7.84 3.44
C ASP A 147 -19.61 7.22 2.33
N ASN A 148 -20.18 6.35 1.49
CA ASN A 148 -19.52 5.85 0.29
C ASN A 148 -19.15 7.00 -0.66
N ASP A 149 -20.09 7.92 -0.92
CA ASP A 149 -19.85 9.08 -1.78
C ASP A 149 -18.79 10.04 -1.18
N ARG A 150 -18.75 10.17 0.15
CA ARG A 150 -17.69 10.92 0.84
C ARG A 150 -16.34 10.24 0.68
N LYS A 151 -16.24 8.92 0.93
CA LYS A 151 -14.99 8.17 0.81
C LYS A 151 -14.47 8.13 -0.62
N LYS A 152 -15.34 7.98 -1.63
CA LYS A 152 -14.97 8.09 -3.05
C LYS A 152 -14.28 9.41 -3.34
N ARG A 153 -14.84 10.53 -2.86
CA ARG A 153 -14.25 11.86 -3.04
C ARG A 153 -12.89 12.00 -2.34
N ILE A 154 -12.75 11.45 -1.13
CA ILE A 154 -11.46 11.48 -0.41
C ILE A 154 -10.42 10.64 -1.13
N ILE A 155 -10.76 9.41 -1.53
CA ILE A 155 -9.88 8.53 -2.30
C ILE A 155 -9.45 9.20 -3.60
N GLN A 156 -10.37 9.83 -4.32
CA GLN A 156 -10.05 10.55 -5.55
C GLN A 156 -9.05 11.69 -5.30
N ARG A 157 -9.24 12.47 -4.22
CA ARG A 157 -8.29 13.52 -3.82
C ARG A 157 -6.91 12.94 -3.53
N LEU A 158 -6.83 11.87 -2.73
CA LEU A 158 -5.57 11.21 -2.42
C LEU A 158 -4.88 10.71 -3.70
N VAL A 159 -5.61 10.07 -4.60
CA VAL A 159 -5.07 9.62 -5.90
C VAL A 159 -4.50 10.77 -6.70
N THR A 160 -5.18 11.93 -6.76
CA THR A 160 -4.63 13.13 -7.42
C THR A 160 -3.33 13.60 -6.76
N GLN A 161 -3.25 13.57 -5.43
CA GLN A 161 -2.03 13.92 -4.70
C GLN A 161 -0.88 12.94 -4.99
N PHE A 162 -1.16 11.64 -5.03
CA PHE A 162 -0.18 10.64 -5.46
C PHE A 162 0.30 10.88 -6.90
N SER A 163 -0.61 11.18 -7.84
CA SER A 163 -0.22 11.50 -9.22
C SER A 163 0.69 12.71 -9.30
N LYS A 164 0.42 13.74 -8.49
CA LYS A 164 1.29 14.92 -8.38
C LYS A 164 2.68 14.53 -7.85
N ALA A 165 2.73 13.77 -6.74
CA ALA A 165 3.99 13.30 -6.16
C ALA A 165 4.77 12.43 -7.15
N GLN A 166 4.10 11.55 -7.90
CA GLN A 166 4.70 10.72 -8.93
C GLN A 166 5.38 11.58 -10.00
N ALA A 167 4.65 12.56 -10.56
CA ALA A 167 5.18 13.41 -11.62
C ALA A 167 6.42 14.19 -11.15
N ILE A 168 6.41 14.69 -9.91
CA ILE A 168 7.57 15.39 -9.33
C ILE A 168 8.77 14.45 -9.22
N LEU A 169 8.60 13.23 -8.69
CA LEU A 169 9.71 12.29 -8.52
C LEU A 169 10.20 11.69 -9.85
N GLU A 170 9.32 11.47 -10.82
CA GLU A 170 9.71 11.03 -12.17
C GLU A 170 10.52 12.12 -12.88
N LYS A 171 10.07 13.38 -12.81
CA LYS A 171 10.85 14.51 -13.33
C LYS A 171 12.22 14.62 -12.64
N LEU A 172 12.27 14.49 -11.31
CA LEU A 172 13.53 14.48 -10.57
C LEU A 172 14.48 13.37 -11.05
N LYS A 173 13.93 12.18 -11.34
CA LYS A 173 14.70 11.04 -11.87
C LYS A 173 15.25 11.35 -13.26
N GLU A 174 14.43 11.91 -14.15
CA GLU A 174 14.80 12.28 -15.51
C GLU A 174 15.88 13.37 -15.52
N ASP A 175 15.70 14.45 -14.76
CA ASP A 175 16.66 15.54 -14.63
C ASP A 175 18.01 15.04 -14.06
N TYR A 176 17.95 14.13 -13.09
CA TYR A 176 19.14 13.49 -12.53
C TYR A 176 19.90 12.65 -13.58
N GLU A 177 19.20 11.86 -14.37
CA GLU A 177 19.80 11.06 -15.45
C GLU A 177 20.41 11.96 -16.53
N ALA A 178 19.72 13.02 -16.94
CA ALA A 178 20.21 14.00 -17.91
C ALA A 178 21.50 14.71 -17.42
N SER A 179 21.57 15.02 -16.12
CA SER A 179 22.73 15.68 -15.50
C SER A 179 24.03 14.88 -15.61
N LYS A 180 23.97 13.55 -15.82
CA LYS A 180 25.16 12.69 -15.88
C LYS A 180 26.10 13.04 -17.02
N SER A 181 25.60 13.68 -18.07
CA SER A 181 26.38 14.16 -19.22
C SER A 181 27.19 15.44 -18.93
N ARG A 182 26.92 16.12 -17.80
CA ARG A 182 27.49 17.43 -17.47
C ARG A 182 28.83 17.30 -16.75
N ALA A 183 29.68 18.31 -16.94
CA ALA A 183 30.91 18.46 -16.19
C ALA A 183 30.64 18.59 -14.67
N PRO A 184 31.52 18.08 -13.78
CA PRO A 184 31.24 17.98 -12.36
C PRO A 184 30.78 19.28 -11.65
N PRO A 185 31.36 20.47 -11.93
CA PRO A 185 30.92 21.70 -11.27
C PRO A 185 29.49 22.10 -11.66
N LYS A 186 29.14 21.97 -12.95
CA LYS A 186 27.79 22.26 -13.45
C LYS A 186 26.79 21.25 -12.91
N ARG A 187 27.15 19.96 -12.93
CA ARG A 187 26.32 18.88 -12.41
C ARG A 187 26.00 19.09 -10.93
N TYR A 188 26.98 19.47 -10.11
CA TYR A 188 26.75 19.75 -8.69
C TYR A 188 25.70 20.85 -8.48
N GLN A 189 25.76 21.92 -9.28
CA GLN A 189 24.79 23.00 -9.19
C GLN A 189 23.39 22.53 -9.64
N GLU A 190 23.30 21.77 -10.73
CA GLU A 190 22.03 21.16 -11.17
C GLU A 190 21.43 20.26 -10.08
N LEU A 191 22.21 19.39 -9.42
CA LEU A 191 21.69 18.52 -8.35
C LEU A 191 21.09 19.33 -7.19
N LYS A 192 21.72 20.46 -6.83
CA LYS A 192 21.18 21.35 -5.80
C LYS A 192 19.85 21.97 -6.23
N ASP A 193 19.79 22.44 -7.47
CA ASP A 193 18.61 23.15 -7.98
C ASP A 193 17.43 22.19 -8.19
N MET A 194 17.68 20.95 -8.61
CA MET A 194 16.70 19.87 -8.64
C MET A 194 16.10 19.61 -7.25
N ILE A 195 16.92 19.43 -6.22
CA ILE A 195 16.43 19.17 -4.85
C ILE A 195 15.62 20.37 -4.33
N LYS A 196 16.11 21.60 -4.55
CA LYS A 196 15.37 22.81 -4.17
C LYS A 196 14.01 22.89 -4.86
N ALA A 197 13.95 22.62 -6.16
CA ALA A 197 12.71 22.63 -6.92
C ALA A 197 11.72 21.58 -6.38
N THR A 198 12.18 20.34 -6.18
CA THR A 198 11.37 19.26 -5.62
C THR A 198 10.83 19.58 -4.23
N VAL A 199 11.63 20.21 -3.37
CA VAL A 199 11.22 20.57 -1.99
C VAL A 199 10.29 21.78 -1.98
N ALA A 200 10.40 22.69 -2.95
CA ALA A 200 9.52 23.84 -3.08
C ALA A 200 8.11 23.47 -3.57
N GLU A 201 7.96 22.33 -4.23
CA GLU A 201 6.66 21.80 -4.65
C GLU A 201 5.81 21.41 -3.43
N LYS A 202 4.61 21.99 -3.34
CA LYS A 202 3.65 21.66 -2.27
C LYS A 202 2.82 20.46 -2.67
N LEU A 203 2.88 19.37 -1.90
CA LEU A 203 2.04 18.18 -2.08
C LEU A 203 0.59 18.37 -1.61
#